data_AF-A0A2A5XLA9-F1
#
_entry.id   AF-A0A2A5XLA9-F1
#
_cell.length_a   1.000
_cell.length_b   1.000
_cell.length_c   1.000
_cell.angle_alpha   90.00
_cell.angle_beta   90.00
_cell.angle_gamma   90.00
#
_symmetry.space_group_name_H-M   'P 1'
#
loop_
_entity.id
_entity.type
_entity.pdbx_description
1 polymer ?
#
loop_
_entity_poly.entity_id
_entity_poly.type
_entity_poly.pdbx_seq_one_letter_code
_entity_poly.pdbx_strand_id
1 'polypeptide(L)'
;MKFFKYFIFFFFFASCDSLNTLSIYDKEEKNIDPYEAFEFKDIFSESNATGIWGKNNSCKEIYFDTTNNYVGKDHLHLIWSKTEDCKWLGFGFKWGNFKSKNLTPIIDNSAIQFRIRSDSGEFFKVPMLFALVDYSEKQCFSKMSYLGFEDGIVDENWRKITIPLSTFKYKEKGVNISNIKELRIQLQNKGNFHVDDMKIVPHHHPYSIDSDLIDKEFHSFPVILGNEKKYWWGVNNKYSDNFKFITNSKFKDSISDSDFENLLPELNVSVSLLVNYDITNENKNWNLFGFPFHKWQFADISKIYSTSALYFKVKAYKAPKIQIFMSSYKGKPRRISKIIKENNIYVTNDQIYEYYIPLKSFVNHEKIDWSSMKELRFKILESGEFEIGDFKLIEFRGNPQNPKKWIKS
;
A
#
# COMPACT_ATOMS: atom_id res chain seq x y z
N MET A 1 25.35 53.50 -80.42
CA MET A 1 26.46 53.70 -79.47
C MET A 1 26.03 54.71 -78.41
N LYS A 2 25.57 54.23 -77.25
CA LYS A 2 25.58 54.92 -75.93
C LYS A 2 25.00 53.95 -74.89
N PHE A 3 25.90 53.37 -74.12
CA PHE A 3 25.65 52.73 -72.83
C PHE A 3 25.24 53.82 -71.82
N PHE A 4 24.19 53.60 -71.02
CA PHE A 4 24.26 53.48 -69.55
C PHE A 4 22.88 53.29 -68.90
N LYS A 5 22.81 52.24 -68.07
CA LYS A 5 22.01 51.98 -66.84
C LYS A 5 20.84 52.90 -66.46
N TYR A 6 19.68 52.29 -66.16
CA TYR A 6 18.88 52.53 -64.94
C TYR A 6 18.10 51.23 -64.62
N PHE A 7 18.52 50.46 -63.62
CA PHE A 7 18.06 50.45 -62.22
C PHE A 7 16.70 49.76 -62.04
N ILE A 8 16.77 48.48 -61.68
CA ILE A 8 15.67 47.64 -61.21
C ILE A 8 15.28 48.15 -59.83
N PHE A 9 14.02 48.57 -59.65
CA PHE A 9 13.45 48.81 -58.33
C PHE A 9 12.31 47.82 -58.10
N PHE A 10 12.59 46.86 -57.22
CA PHE A 10 11.70 45.80 -56.77
C PHE A 10 10.81 46.39 -55.67
N PHE A 11 9.56 46.75 -55.97
CA PHE A 11 8.60 47.15 -54.94
C PHE A 11 7.90 45.90 -54.40
N PHE A 12 8.33 45.47 -53.21
CA PHE A 12 7.65 44.47 -52.40
C PHE A 12 6.29 45.02 -51.95
N PHE A 13 5.21 44.30 -52.29
CA PHE A 13 3.91 44.47 -51.66
C PHE A 13 4.00 43.94 -50.22
N ALA A 14 4.26 44.83 -49.27
CA ALA A 14 4.11 44.53 -47.86
C ALA A 14 2.61 44.38 -47.54
N SER A 15 2.22 43.17 -47.11
CA SER A 15 0.92 42.88 -46.54
C SER A 15 0.70 43.75 -45.29
N CYS A 16 -0.46 44.40 -45.24
CA CYS A 16 -1.00 44.97 -44.01
C CYS A 16 -1.30 43.82 -43.05
N ASP A 17 -0.37 43.52 -42.14
CA ASP A 17 -0.68 42.77 -40.93
C ASP A 17 -1.66 43.60 -40.11
N SER A 18 -2.84 43.05 -39.88
CA SER A 18 -3.80 43.57 -38.92
C SER A 18 -3.15 43.61 -37.55
N LEU A 19 -2.74 44.79 -37.11
CA LEU A 19 -2.45 45.07 -35.71
C LEU A 19 -3.70 44.74 -34.89
N ASN A 20 -3.68 43.57 -34.23
CA ASN A 20 -4.66 43.24 -33.20
C ASN A 20 -4.57 44.34 -32.13
N THR A 21 -5.66 45.07 -31.94
CA THR A 21 -5.80 46.01 -30.83
C THR A 21 -5.81 45.20 -29.53
N LEU A 22 -4.65 45.06 -28.90
CA LEU A 22 -4.55 44.58 -27.52
C LEU A 22 -5.37 45.51 -26.64
N SER A 23 -6.40 44.97 -26.02
CA SER A 23 -7.17 45.68 -25.01
C SER A 23 -6.26 45.87 -23.80
N ILE A 24 -6.09 47.12 -23.35
CA ILE A 24 -5.30 47.47 -22.15
C ILE A 24 -5.97 46.90 -20.87
N TYR A 25 -7.10 46.20 -21.01
CA TYR A 25 -7.89 45.59 -19.95
C TYR A 25 -8.02 44.07 -20.10
N ASP A 26 -7.07 43.41 -20.76
CA ASP A 26 -6.90 41.98 -20.57
C ASP A 26 -6.34 41.78 -19.16
N LYS A 27 -7.23 41.78 -18.15
CA LYS A 27 -6.90 41.31 -16.81
C LYS A 27 -6.41 39.88 -17.01
N GLU A 28 -5.11 39.64 -16.80
CA GLU A 28 -4.60 38.31 -16.56
C GLU A 28 -5.49 37.70 -15.47
N GLU A 29 -6.34 36.74 -15.83
CA GLU A 29 -6.96 35.86 -14.86
C GLU A 29 -5.80 35.13 -14.19
N LYS A 30 -5.36 35.65 -13.03
CA LYS A 30 -4.45 34.91 -12.16
C LYS A 30 -5.17 33.62 -11.82
N ASN A 31 -4.74 32.53 -12.45
CA ASN A 31 -5.14 31.19 -12.09
C ASN A 31 -4.50 30.90 -10.73
N ILE A 32 -5.18 31.33 -9.66
CA ILE A 32 -4.72 31.15 -8.29
C ILE A 32 -4.78 29.66 -8.00
N ASP A 33 -3.65 29.11 -7.57
CA ASP A 33 -3.57 27.72 -7.15
C ASP A 33 -4.69 27.40 -6.13
N PRO A 34 -5.48 26.33 -6.33
CA PRO A 34 -6.63 26.05 -5.48
C PRO A 34 -6.28 25.86 -4.00
N TYR A 35 -5.07 25.39 -3.69
CA TYR A 35 -4.60 25.28 -2.31
C TYR A 35 -4.25 26.67 -1.75
N GLU A 36 -3.59 27.53 -2.51
CA GLU A 36 -3.32 28.91 -2.09
C GLU A 36 -4.61 29.67 -1.76
N ALA A 37 -5.67 29.48 -2.56
CA ALA A 37 -6.99 30.07 -2.33
C ALA A 37 -7.75 29.48 -1.11
N PHE A 38 -7.34 28.33 -0.58
CA PHE A 38 -8.02 27.69 0.55
C PHE A 38 -7.67 28.39 1.88
N GLU A 39 -8.65 28.97 2.56
CA GLU A 39 -8.42 29.78 3.78
C GLU A 39 -8.21 28.94 5.05
N PHE A 40 -8.81 27.75 5.14
CA PHE A 40 -8.85 26.96 6.38
C PHE A 40 -7.66 26.01 6.53
N LYS A 41 -6.44 26.48 6.25
CA LYS A 41 -5.22 25.66 6.28
C LYS A 41 -4.88 25.20 7.69
N ASP A 42 -5.02 26.06 8.70
CA ASP A 42 -4.69 25.72 10.08
C ASP A 42 -5.84 24.97 10.78
N ILE A 43 -5.51 23.86 11.42
CA ILE A 43 -6.46 23.01 12.16
C ILE A 43 -6.19 23.06 13.66
N PHE A 44 -4.93 23.02 14.09
CA PHE A 44 -4.53 23.16 15.49
C PHE A 44 -3.05 23.56 15.60
N SER A 45 -2.75 24.57 16.42
CA SER A 45 -1.38 25.02 16.71
C SER A 45 -1.14 25.30 18.19
N GLU A 46 -2.19 25.71 18.91
CA GLU A 46 -2.21 25.88 20.37
C GLU A 46 -3.66 26.02 20.83
N SER A 47 -3.92 25.76 22.10
CA SER A 47 -5.26 25.73 22.73
C SER A 47 -5.99 27.07 22.66
N ASN A 48 -5.26 28.18 22.72
CA ASN A 48 -5.83 29.53 22.66
C ASN A 48 -6.25 29.94 21.24
N ALA A 49 -5.54 29.47 20.23
CA ALA A 49 -5.83 29.78 18.83
C ALA A 49 -6.93 28.87 18.27
N THR A 50 -6.89 27.58 18.63
CA THR A 50 -7.85 26.60 18.15
C THR A 50 -8.48 25.83 19.29
N GLY A 51 -9.79 26.00 19.45
CA GLY A 51 -10.55 25.20 20.40
C GLY A 51 -10.76 23.77 19.94
N ILE A 52 -10.88 22.86 20.90
CA ILE A 52 -11.38 21.50 20.70
C ILE A 52 -12.73 21.32 21.41
N TRP A 53 -13.47 20.28 21.04
CA TRP A 53 -14.62 19.81 21.81
C TRP A 53 -14.48 18.30 22.07
N GLY A 54 -15.05 17.83 23.17
CA GLY A 54 -15.00 16.42 23.58
C GLY A 54 -14.41 16.30 24.98
N LYS A 55 -15.29 16.19 25.98
CA LYS A 55 -14.92 16.21 27.40
C LYS A 55 -14.08 15.01 27.81
N ASN A 56 -13.32 15.19 28.89
CA ASN A 56 -12.66 14.10 29.61
C ASN A 56 -13.70 13.17 30.23
N ASN A 57 -13.35 11.90 30.35
CA ASN A 57 -14.14 10.87 31.02
C ASN A 57 -13.19 9.77 31.54
N SER A 58 -13.74 8.73 32.16
CA SER A 58 -12.97 7.62 32.74
C SER A 58 -12.06 6.86 31.77
N CYS A 59 -12.25 7.01 30.46
CA CYS A 59 -11.49 6.30 29.42
C CYS A 59 -10.65 7.21 28.54
N LYS A 60 -10.76 8.54 28.70
CA LYS A 60 -10.07 9.52 27.85
C LYS A 60 -9.83 10.81 28.60
N GLU A 61 -8.59 11.24 28.57
CA GLU A 61 -8.13 12.51 29.07
C GLU A 61 -7.47 13.29 27.93
N ILE A 62 -7.81 14.57 27.84
CA ILE A 62 -7.24 15.52 26.91
C ILE A 62 -6.67 16.66 27.74
N TYR A 63 -5.37 16.89 27.58
CA TYR A 63 -4.62 17.94 28.23
C TYR A 63 -3.98 18.87 27.19
N PHE A 64 -3.63 20.07 27.66
CA PHE A 64 -2.79 21.00 26.93
C PHE A 64 -1.49 21.13 27.71
N ASP A 65 -0.47 20.40 27.29
CA ASP A 65 0.83 20.43 27.94
C ASP A 65 1.65 21.57 27.36
N THR A 66 2.34 22.31 28.23
CA THR A 66 3.12 23.51 27.89
C THR A 66 4.61 23.20 27.75
N THR A 67 5.03 21.96 27.97
CA THR A 67 6.44 21.54 27.93
C THR A 67 6.74 20.77 26.64
N ASN A 68 7.93 20.99 26.07
CA ASN A 68 8.36 20.28 24.85
C ASN A 68 7.37 20.40 23.67
N ASN A 69 6.79 21.59 23.48
CA ASN A 69 5.90 21.89 22.35
C ASN A 69 6.68 21.90 21.03
N TYR A 70 6.02 21.58 19.92
CA TYR A 70 6.63 21.74 18.61
C TYR A 70 6.44 23.16 18.08
N VAL A 71 5.23 23.71 18.22
CA VAL A 71 4.89 25.12 17.93
C VAL A 71 4.04 25.71 19.06
N GLY A 72 3.89 27.03 19.07
CA GLY A 72 2.99 27.70 20.02
C GLY A 72 3.40 27.55 21.48
N LYS A 73 2.42 27.72 22.37
CA LYS A 73 2.62 27.72 23.84
C LYS A 73 2.26 26.41 24.52
N ASP A 74 1.45 25.59 23.86
CA ASP A 74 1.01 24.29 24.33
C ASP A 74 0.71 23.37 23.14
N HIS A 75 0.52 22.08 23.45
CA HIS A 75 0.13 21.07 22.48
C HIS A 75 -0.86 20.08 23.10
N LEU A 76 -1.53 19.26 22.28
CA LEU A 76 -2.48 18.27 22.76
C LEU A 76 -1.76 17.05 23.33
N HIS A 77 -2.07 16.70 24.57
CA HIS A 77 -1.68 15.42 25.16
C HIS A 77 -2.92 14.55 25.37
N LEU A 78 -2.95 13.40 24.70
CA LEU A 78 -4.11 12.52 24.60
C LEU A 78 -3.78 11.19 25.26
N ILE A 79 -4.50 10.87 26.34
CA ILE A 79 -4.39 9.60 27.06
C ILE A 79 -5.73 8.90 27.00
N TRP A 80 -5.79 7.65 26.56
CA TRP A 80 -7.03 6.88 26.53
C TRP A 80 -6.83 5.38 26.65
N SER A 81 -7.89 4.72 27.11
CA SER A 81 -8.03 3.26 27.11
C SER A 81 -9.49 2.90 26.92
N LYS A 82 -9.82 2.26 25.79
CA LYS A 82 -11.18 1.87 25.45
C LYS A 82 -11.60 0.63 26.23
N THR A 83 -12.61 0.81 27.09
CA THR A 83 -13.31 -0.27 27.80
C THR A 83 -14.71 -0.48 27.21
N GLU A 84 -15.41 -1.52 27.66
CA GLU A 84 -16.79 -1.82 27.22
C GLU A 84 -17.78 -0.70 27.59
N ASP A 85 -17.55 -0.03 28.72
CA ASP A 85 -18.39 1.09 29.20
C ASP A 85 -18.26 2.35 28.32
N CYS A 86 -17.15 2.46 27.60
CA CYS A 86 -16.83 3.60 26.76
C CYS A 86 -17.21 3.35 25.30
N LYS A 87 -18.53 3.36 25.06
CA LYS A 87 -19.14 3.11 23.73
C LYS A 87 -18.58 4.01 22.62
N TRP A 88 -18.35 5.28 22.93
CA TRP A 88 -17.77 6.24 22.00
C TRP A 88 -16.64 7.05 22.64
N LEU A 89 -15.48 7.06 21.98
CA LEU A 89 -14.32 7.83 22.38
C LEU A 89 -13.85 8.66 21.19
N GLY A 90 -14.04 9.96 21.30
CA GLY A 90 -13.56 10.90 20.32
C GLY A 90 -13.59 12.33 20.83
N PHE A 91 -13.09 13.21 19.98
CA PHE A 91 -13.08 14.65 20.13
C PHE A 91 -13.03 15.26 18.73
N GLY A 92 -13.26 16.56 18.61
CA GLY A 92 -13.14 17.26 17.35
C GLY A 92 -12.52 18.63 17.52
N PHE A 93 -12.02 19.16 16.41
CA PHE A 93 -11.46 20.49 16.34
C PHE A 93 -12.58 21.47 15.99
N LYS A 94 -12.59 22.65 16.64
CA LYS A 94 -13.41 23.79 16.23
C LYS A 94 -12.81 24.45 14.99
N TRP A 95 -12.46 23.64 13.99
CA TRP A 95 -11.69 24.02 12.81
C TRP A 95 -12.38 25.16 12.05
N GLY A 96 -11.68 26.29 11.90
CA GLY A 96 -12.24 27.51 11.31
C GLY A 96 -13.57 27.93 11.94
N ASN A 97 -13.72 27.75 13.26
CA ASN A 97 -14.95 28.03 14.01
C ASN A 97 -16.20 27.38 13.42
N PHE A 98 -16.07 26.13 12.95
CA PHE A 98 -17.11 25.34 12.29
C PHE A 98 -17.63 25.91 10.95
N LYS A 99 -17.08 27.01 10.42
CA LYS A 99 -17.48 27.54 9.11
C LYS A 99 -17.40 26.45 8.03
N SER A 100 -18.27 26.50 7.02
CA SER A 100 -18.20 25.56 5.90
C SER A 100 -16.85 25.62 5.20
N LYS A 101 -16.27 24.44 4.92
CA LYS A 101 -15.06 24.29 4.10
C LYS A 101 -15.39 23.53 2.82
N ASN A 102 -15.03 24.12 1.68
CA ASN A 102 -15.07 23.44 0.39
C ASN A 102 -13.71 22.78 0.11
N LEU A 103 -13.62 21.46 0.30
CA LEU A 103 -12.40 20.70 0.03
C LEU A 103 -12.30 20.21 -1.42
N THR A 104 -13.35 20.38 -2.24
CA THR A 104 -13.40 19.88 -3.63
C THR A 104 -12.16 20.22 -4.44
N PRO A 105 -11.66 21.48 -4.42
CA PRO A 105 -10.55 21.87 -5.28
C PRO A 105 -9.20 21.29 -4.85
N ILE A 106 -9.10 20.81 -3.60
CA ILE A 106 -7.82 20.41 -2.98
C ILE A 106 -7.80 18.93 -2.56
N ILE A 107 -8.92 18.21 -2.67
CA ILE A 107 -9.09 16.87 -2.11
C ILE A 107 -8.06 15.86 -2.66
N ASP A 108 -7.65 16.01 -3.91
CA ASP A 108 -6.74 15.09 -4.58
C ASP A 108 -5.25 15.48 -4.44
N ASN A 109 -4.95 16.73 -4.08
CA ASN A 109 -3.60 17.30 -4.07
C ASN A 109 -3.18 17.87 -2.71
N SER A 110 -3.86 17.49 -1.63
CA SER A 110 -3.56 17.99 -0.28
C SER A 110 -3.69 16.90 0.78
N ALA A 111 -3.09 17.14 1.93
CA ALA A 111 -3.08 16.23 3.07
C ALA A 111 -3.29 16.97 4.39
N ILE A 112 -3.82 16.28 5.39
CA ILE A 112 -3.69 16.69 6.79
C ILE A 112 -2.28 16.28 7.24
N GLN A 113 -1.49 17.25 7.69
CA GLN A 113 -0.17 17.03 8.27
C GLN A 113 -0.15 17.51 9.72
N PHE A 114 0.53 16.78 10.60
CA PHE A 114 0.73 17.17 11.99
C PHE A 114 1.99 16.53 12.56
N ARG A 115 2.39 16.98 13.75
CA ARG A 115 3.47 16.41 14.55
C ARG A 115 2.90 15.53 15.65
N ILE A 116 3.53 14.38 15.87
CA ILE A 116 3.17 13.45 16.93
C ILE A 116 4.41 12.91 17.63
N ARG A 117 4.32 12.68 18.93
CA ARG A 117 5.31 11.91 19.71
C ARG A 117 4.62 11.09 20.80
N SER A 118 5.35 10.15 21.39
CA SER A 118 4.99 9.50 22.66
C SER A 118 5.97 9.90 23.77
N ASP A 119 5.67 9.57 25.02
CA ASP A 119 6.65 9.71 26.11
C ASP A 119 7.62 8.53 26.21
N SER A 120 7.24 7.39 25.62
CA SER A 120 8.06 6.18 25.59
C SER A 120 7.58 5.19 24.54
N GLY A 121 8.52 4.42 23.98
CA GLY A 121 8.26 3.26 23.13
C GLY A 121 8.16 3.59 21.64
N GLU A 122 8.19 2.53 20.82
CA GLU A 122 8.14 2.63 19.36
C GLU A 122 6.81 2.13 18.80
N PHE A 123 6.15 2.95 17.98
CA PHE A 123 4.84 2.67 17.43
C PHE A 123 4.84 2.74 15.90
N PHE A 124 4.61 1.60 15.26
CA PHE A 124 4.39 1.51 13.80
C PHE A 124 2.90 1.68 13.41
N LYS A 125 2.05 1.94 14.40
CA LYS A 125 0.62 2.21 14.23
C LYS A 125 0.10 3.00 15.41
N VAL A 126 -0.61 4.08 15.12
CA VAL A 126 -1.30 4.90 16.12
C VAL A 126 -2.81 4.62 16.03
N PRO A 127 -3.50 4.28 17.14
CA PRO A 127 -4.89 3.87 17.08
C PRO A 127 -5.85 5.08 17.11
N MET A 128 -5.67 5.99 16.17
CA MET A 128 -6.54 7.14 15.90
C MET A 128 -7.16 7.02 14.50
N LEU A 129 -8.43 7.40 14.38
CA LEU A 129 -9.18 7.43 13.13
C LEU A 129 -9.70 8.84 12.88
N PHE A 130 -9.34 9.41 11.73
CA PHE A 130 -9.67 10.78 11.36
C PHE A 130 -10.97 10.77 10.55
N ALA A 131 -11.89 11.67 10.87
CA ALA A 131 -13.20 11.75 10.27
C ALA A 131 -13.49 13.17 9.78
N LEU A 132 -13.81 13.32 8.50
CA LEU A 132 -14.42 14.53 7.98
C LEU A 132 -15.94 14.40 8.09
N VAL A 133 -16.57 15.42 8.66
CA VAL A 133 -18.03 15.45 8.88
C VAL A 133 -18.62 16.63 8.12
N ASP A 134 -19.63 16.37 7.29
CA ASP A 134 -20.38 17.42 6.61
C ASP A 134 -21.52 17.98 7.47
N TYR A 135 -22.16 19.06 7.00
CA TYR A 135 -23.31 19.65 7.69
C TYR A 135 -24.59 18.79 7.69
N SER A 136 -24.62 17.71 6.90
CA SER A 136 -25.68 16.69 6.96
C SER A 136 -25.33 15.56 7.94
N GLU A 137 -24.29 15.74 8.77
CA GLU A 137 -23.77 14.78 9.74
C GLU A 137 -23.29 13.46 9.12
N LYS A 138 -23.09 13.42 7.79
CA LYS A 138 -22.43 12.28 7.17
C LYS A 138 -20.93 12.38 7.40
N GLN A 139 -20.30 11.23 7.56
CA GLN A 139 -18.89 11.14 7.90
C GLN A 139 -18.15 10.11 7.04
N CYS A 140 -16.93 10.47 6.65
CA CYS A 140 -15.99 9.58 6.00
C CYS A 140 -14.69 9.55 6.79
N PHE A 141 -14.01 8.41 6.76
CA PHE A 141 -12.87 8.15 7.64
C PHE A 141 -11.60 7.90 6.84
N SER A 142 -10.48 8.33 7.42
CA SER A 142 -9.15 7.87 7.04
C SER A 142 -8.35 7.43 8.27
N LYS A 143 -7.43 6.49 8.05
CA LYS A 143 -6.47 6.01 9.04
C LYS A 143 -5.10 6.54 8.69
N MET A 144 -4.27 6.77 9.70
CA MET A 144 -2.85 6.98 9.45
C MET A 144 -2.27 5.69 8.84
N SER A 145 -1.52 5.85 7.75
CA SER A 145 -0.78 4.77 7.08
C SER A 145 0.68 4.86 7.48
N TYR A 146 1.37 3.73 7.62
CA TYR A 146 2.83 3.73 7.88
C TYR A 146 3.61 4.52 6.82
N LEU A 147 3.11 4.57 5.57
CA LEU A 147 3.69 5.37 4.49
C LEU A 147 3.60 6.88 4.72
N GLY A 148 2.72 7.32 5.62
CA GLY A 148 2.57 8.71 6.01
C GLY A 148 3.38 9.08 7.25
N PHE A 149 4.11 8.15 7.86
CA PHE A 149 4.90 8.41 9.06
C PHE A 149 6.32 8.77 8.62
N GLU A 150 6.85 9.87 9.15
CA GLU A 150 8.28 10.16 9.07
C GLU A 150 9.07 8.99 9.68
N ASP A 151 10.01 8.44 8.91
CA ASP A 151 10.78 7.24 9.24
C ASP A 151 9.95 5.96 9.55
N GLY A 152 8.65 5.96 9.24
CA GLY A 152 7.77 4.80 9.46
C GLY A 152 7.41 4.53 10.92
N ILE A 153 7.70 5.45 11.84
CA ILE A 153 7.60 5.23 13.30
C ILE A 153 7.06 6.47 14.03
N VAL A 154 6.47 6.25 15.19
CA VAL A 154 6.24 7.28 16.23
C VAL A 154 6.99 6.82 17.48
N ASP A 155 7.80 7.70 18.03
CA ASP A 155 8.67 7.47 19.18
C ASP A 155 8.70 8.73 20.08
N GLU A 156 9.72 8.87 20.91
CA GLU A 156 9.87 10.03 21.81
C GLU A 156 10.18 11.35 21.09
N ASN A 157 10.51 11.31 19.80
CA ASN A 157 10.79 12.50 19.01
C ASN A 157 9.53 13.01 18.30
N TRP A 158 9.47 14.32 18.02
CA TRP A 158 8.40 14.89 17.21
C TRP A 158 8.50 14.41 15.75
N ARG A 159 7.66 13.44 15.38
CA ARG A 159 7.56 12.87 14.03
C ARG A 159 6.45 13.52 13.23
N LYS A 160 6.68 13.75 11.95
CA LYS A 160 5.66 14.21 10.99
C LYS A 160 4.76 13.06 10.58
N ILE A 161 3.46 13.30 10.58
CA ILE A 161 2.45 12.43 10.01
C ILE A 161 1.77 13.15 8.85
N THR A 162 1.55 12.45 7.75
CA THR A 162 0.80 12.93 6.59
C THR A 162 -0.34 11.98 6.25
N ILE A 163 -1.58 12.50 6.22
CA ILE A 163 -2.80 11.78 5.84
C ILE A 163 -3.39 12.46 4.61
N PRO A 164 -3.23 11.89 3.40
CA PRO A 164 -3.78 12.50 2.20
C PRO A 164 -5.30 12.61 2.23
N LEU A 165 -5.85 13.74 1.80
CA LEU A 165 -7.30 13.96 1.81
C LEU A 165 -8.05 12.98 0.89
N SER A 166 -7.42 12.55 -0.21
CA SER A 166 -7.93 11.53 -1.13
C SER A 166 -8.21 10.16 -0.47
N THR A 167 -7.58 9.87 0.68
CA THR A 167 -7.81 8.61 1.42
C THR A 167 -9.14 8.59 2.17
N PHE A 168 -9.79 9.74 2.34
CA PHE A 168 -11.13 9.82 2.90
C PHE A 168 -12.13 9.40 1.82
N LYS A 169 -12.72 8.21 1.98
CA LYS A 169 -13.65 7.59 1.02
C LYS A 169 -15.01 8.28 0.94
N TYR A 170 -15.02 9.60 0.67
CA TYR A 170 -16.20 10.45 0.76
C TYR A 170 -17.29 10.06 -0.23
N LYS A 171 -16.94 9.66 -1.46
CA LYS A 171 -17.88 9.18 -2.49
C LYS A 171 -18.63 7.93 -2.00
N GLU A 172 -17.92 6.91 -1.50
CA GLU A 172 -18.52 5.68 -0.95
C GLU A 172 -19.42 5.95 0.27
N LYS A 173 -19.18 7.05 0.98
CA LYS A 173 -19.92 7.44 2.19
C LYS A 173 -20.97 8.53 1.96
N GLY A 174 -21.09 9.02 0.73
CA GLY A 174 -22.02 10.08 0.35
C GLY A 174 -21.81 11.40 1.11
N VAL A 175 -20.58 11.68 1.56
CA VAL A 175 -20.22 12.91 2.28
C VAL A 175 -20.05 14.06 1.30
N ASN A 176 -20.65 15.21 1.62
CA ASN A 176 -20.50 16.42 0.84
C ASN A 176 -19.20 17.15 1.19
N ILE A 177 -18.13 16.84 0.45
CA ILE A 177 -16.81 17.46 0.66
C ILE A 177 -16.74 18.94 0.30
N SER A 178 -17.77 19.50 -0.36
CA SER A 178 -17.85 20.93 -0.62
C SER A 178 -18.41 21.71 0.57
N ASN A 179 -18.87 21.02 1.62
CA ASN A 179 -19.52 21.61 2.78
C ASN A 179 -19.14 20.87 4.07
N ILE A 180 -17.83 20.76 4.33
CA ILE A 180 -17.30 20.14 5.54
C ILE A 180 -17.46 21.10 6.73
N LYS A 181 -17.95 20.55 7.84
CA LYS A 181 -18.17 21.25 9.11
C LYS A 181 -16.95 21.15 10.03
N GLU A 182 -16.42 19.93 10.20
CA GLU A 182 -15.37 19.67 11.19
C GLU A 182 -14.47 18.47 10.84
N LEU A 183 -13.29 18.46 11.47
CA LEU A 183 -12.44 17.29 11.61
C LEU A 183 -12.64 16.69 13.01
N ARG A 184 -12.94 15.40 13.06
CA ARG A 184 -13.17 14.63 14.29
C ARG A 184 -12.19 13.47 14.37
N ILE A 185 -11.68 13.20 15.57
CA ILE A 185 -10.80 12.07 15.85
C ILE A 185 -11.57 11.05 16.68
N GLN A 186 -11.56 9.79 16.24
CA GLN A 186 -12.02 8.65 17.03
C GLN A 186 -10.84 7.86 17.56
N LEU A 187 -10.83 7.66 18.87
CA LEU A 187 -9.78 6.94 19.58
C LEU A 187 -10.13 5.46 19.66
N GLN A 188 -9.19 4.60 19.29
CA GLN A 188 -9.32 3.14 19.27
C GLN A 188 -8.38 2.51 20.27
N ASN A 189 -8.70 1.32 20.78
CA ASN A 189 -7.85 0.57 21.71
C ASN A 189 -7.37 1.46 22.87
N LYS A 190 -6.06 1.66 23.02
CA LYS A 190 -5.44 2.54 24.01
C LYS A 190 -4.33 3.35 23.37
N GLY A 191 -3.98 4.49 23.97
CA GLY A 191 -2.88 5.32 23.52
C GLY A 191 -2.51 6.40 24.53
N ASN A 192 -1.26 6.85 24.44
CA ASN A 192 -0.73 8.02 25.13
C ASN A 192 0.17 8.74 24.13
N PHE A 193 -0.32 9.85 23.56
CA PHE A 193 0.36 10.56 22.49
C PHE A 193 0.21 12.07 22.61
N HIS A 194 1.24 12.78 22.18
CA HIS A 194 1.27 14.23 22.05
C HIS A 194 1.09 14.61 20.59
N VAL A 195 0.24 15.60 20.29
CA VAL A 195 -0.10 16.04 18.93
C VAL A 195 0.00 17.56 18.84
N ASP A 196 0.65 18.05 17.78
CA ASP A 196 0.86 19.48 17.55
C ASP A 196 0.92 19.82 16.04
N ASP A 197 0.87 21.11 15.69
CA ASP A 197 1.04 21.67 14.34
C ASP A 197 0.18 20.99 13.25
N MET A 198 -1.11 20.81 13.52
CA MET A 198 -2.05 20.19 12.57
C MET A 198 -2.55 21.21 11.54
N LYS A 199 -2.34 20.90 10.27
CA LYS A 199 -2.69 21.77 9.14
C LYS A 199 -2.98 20.98 7.86
N ILE A 200 -3.62 21.63 6.90
CA ILE A 200 -3.71 21.18 5.51
C ILE A 200 -2.46 21.66 4.78
N VAL A 201 -1.81 20.77 4.03
CA VAL A 201 -0.63 21.06 3.21
C VAL A 201 -0.79 20.51 1.80
N PRO A 202 -0.06 21.03 0.79
CA PRO A 202 0.01 20.40 -0.52
C PRO A 202 0.60 19.00 -0.38
N HIS A 203 0.08 18.06 -1.16
CA HIS A 203 0.53 16.68 -1.16
C HIS A 203 0.54 16.11 -2.56
N HIS A 204 1.72 15.68 -3.00
CA HIS A 204 1.86 14.90 -4.22
C HIS A 204 1.95 13.42 -3.85
N HIS A 205 1.06 12.61 -4.42
CA HIS A 205 1.14 11.16 -4.28
C HIS A 205 2.36 10.63 -5.04
N PRO A 206 3.33 9.97 -4.41
CA PRO A 206 4.51 9.44 -5.11
C PRO A 206 4.15 8.31 -6.09
N TYR A 207 2.93 7.78 -6.00
CA TYR A 207 2.40 6.75 -6.87
C TYR A 207 1.19 7.30 -7.61
N SER A 208 1.15 7.15 -8.92
CA SER A 208 -0.07 7.37 -9.70
C SER A 208 -1.11 6.33 -9.27
N ILE A 209 -2.34 6.79 -8.98
CA ILE A 209 -3.48 5.90 -8.89
C ILE A 209 -3.82 5.56 -10.34
N ASP A 210 -3.29 4.43 -10.82
CA ASP A 210 -3.69 3.90 -12.12
C ASP A 210 -5.16 3.46 -11.99
N SER A 211 -6.06 4.20 -12.63
CA SER A 211 -7.50 3.86 -12.66
C SER A 211 -7.73 2.50 -13.29
N ASP A 212 -6.78 2.06 -14.12
CA ASP A 212 -6.69 0.74 -14.68
C ASP A 212 -5.62 0.00 -13.89
N LEU A 213 -5.97 -0.52 -12.70
CA LEU A 213 -5.25 -1.70 -12.21
C LEU A 213 -5.59 -2.83 -13.20
N ILE A 214 -4.85 -2.86 -14.32
CA ILE A 214 -5.07 -3.75 -15.46
C ILE A 214 -5.23 -5.17 -14.93
N ASP A 215 -6.41 -5.74 -15.13
CA ASP A 215 -6.70 -7.13 -14.79
C ASP A 215 -5.89 -8.04 -15.72
N LYS A 216 -4.90 -8.75 -15.19
CA LYS A 216 -4.23 -9.80 -15.95
C LYS A 216 -5.08 -11.06 -15.88
N GLU A 217 -5.78 -11.37 -16.97
CA GLU A 217 -6.47 -12.65 -17.11
C GLU A 217 -5.49 -13.76 -17.53
N PHE A 218 -5.59 -14.93 -16.88
CA PHE A 218 -4.85 -16.14 -17.23
C PHE A 218 -5.80 -17.21 -17.77
N HIS A 219 -5.50 -17.72 -18.98
CA HIS A 219 -6.33 -18.70 -19.69
C HIS A 219 -5.65 -20.05 -19.90
N SER A 220 -4.34 -20.11 -19.69
CA SER A 220 -3.53 -21.29 -20.02
C SER A 220 -2.47 -21.54 -18.97
N PHE A 221 -2.02 -22.78 -18.93
CA PHE A 221 -0.91 -23.24 -18.10
C PHE A 221 0.39 -23.35 -18.91
N PRO A 222 1.57 -23.31 -18.27
CA PRO A 222 1.77 -22.94 -16.86
C PRO A 222 1.66 -21.42 -16.65
N VAL A 223 1.17 -21.01 -15.48
CA VAL A 223 1.30 -19.61 -15.03
C VAL A 223 2.56 -19.52 -14.19
N ILE A 224 3.59 -18.84 -14.70
CA ILE A 224 4.85 -18.61 -13.96
C ILE A 224 4.60 -17.55 -12.89
N LEU A 225 5.02 -17.83 -11.65
CA LEU A 225 4.82 -16.94 -10.50
C LEU A 225 6.16 -16.57 -9.86
N GLY A 226 6.22 -15.37 -9.27
CA GLY A 226 7.38 -14.93 -8.50
C GLY A 226 8.65 -14.70 -9.32
N ASN A 227 8.60 -14.64 -10.65
CA ASN A 227 9.78 -14.48 -11.51
C ASN A 227 10.46 -13.10 -11.47
N GLU A 228 9.89 -12.11 -10.78
CA GLU A 228 10.44 -10.76 -10.67
C GLU A 228 10.73 -10.39 -9.21
N LYS A 229 12.02 -10.40 -8.83
CA LYS A 229 12.52 -10.13 -7.46
C LYS A 229 11.92 -8.87 -6.83
N LYS A 230 11.80 -7.78 -7.59
CA LYS A 230 11.31 -6.48 -7.10
C LYS A 230 9.89 -6.52 -6.51
N TYR A 231 9.12 -7.56 -6.83
CA TYR A 231 7.76 -7.73 -6.30
C TYR A 231 7.66 -8.66 -5.09
N TRP A 232 8.77 -9.27 -4.67
CA TRP A 232 8.80 -10.09 -3.47
C TRP A 232 8.81 -9.21 -2.22
N TRP A 233 8.25 -9.75 -1.14
CA TRP A 233 8.35 -9.16 0.19
C TRP A 233 8.74 -10.24 1.21
N GLY A 234 9.27 -9.80 2.35
CA GLY A 234 9.77 -10.69 3.40
C GLY A 234 11.22 -11.16 3.20
N VAL A 235 11.87 -10.78 2.08
CA VAL A 235 13.27 -11.11 1.79
C VAL A 235 14.12 -9.86 1.93
N ASN A 236 14.76 -9.68 3.09
CA ASN A 236 15.61 -8.51 3.34
C ASN A 236 16.75 -8.83 4.32
N ASN A 237 17.96 -8.98 3.77
CA ASN A 237 19.18 -9.31 4.51
C ASN A 237 19.62 -8.23 5.52
N LYS A 238 19.09 -7.00 5.44
CA LYS A 238 19.33 -5.96 6.45
C LYS A 238 18.64 -6.28 7.77
N TYR A 239 17.46 -6.91 7.71
CA TYR A 239 16.63 -7.17 8.88
C TYR A 239 16.60 -8.64 9.29
N SER A 240 16.78 -9.57 8.35
CA SER A 240 16.82 -11.00 8.64
C SER A 240 17.58 -11.78 7.56
N ASP A 241 18.40 -12.72 8.02
CA ASP A 241 19.10 -13.67 7.16
C ASP A 241 18.29 -14.94 6.85
N ASN A 242 17.04 -15.03 7.31
CA ASN A 242 16.22 -16.23 7.15
C ASN A 242 15.89 -16.55 5.69
N PHE A 243 15.89 -15.53 4.83
CA PHE A 243 15.53 -15.63 3.42
C PHE A 243 16.53 -14.88 2.56
N LYS A 244 17.16 -15.56 1.61
CA LYS A 244 18.15 -14.97 0.69
C LYS A 244 17.92 -15.43 -0.74
N PHE A 245 17.88 -14.49 -1.68
CA PHE A 245 17.88 -14.85 -3.11
C PHE A 245 19.24 -15.46 -3.49
N ILE A 246 19.21 -16.47 -4.35
CA ILE A 246 20.42 -17.16 -4.83
C ILE A 246 20.56 -17.04 -6.35
N THR A 247 21.80 -16.91 -6.83
CA THR A 247 22.10 -16.76 -8.26
C THR A 247 22.23 -18.10 -8.98
N ASN A 248 22.63 -19.17 -8.28
CA ASN A 248 22.85 -20.51 -8.84
C ASN A 248 21.86 -21.52 -8.24
N SER A 249 20.62 -21.55 -8.77
CA SER A 249 19.66 -22.62 -8.43
C SER A 249 19.93 -23.88 -9.23
N LYS A 250 19.64 -25.04 -8.64
CA LYS A 250 19.60 -26.33 -9.36
C LYS A 250 18.27 -26.59 -10.07
N PHE A 251 17.27 -25.71 -9.95
CA PHE A 251 15.96 -25.86 -10.60
C PHE A 251 15.92 -25.31 -12.04
N LYS A 252 17.03 -25.40 -12.79
CA LYS A 252 17.27 -24.75 -14.11
C LYS A 252 16.33 -25.14 -15.26
N ASP A 253 15.26 -25.90 -15.02
CA ASP A 253 14.46 -26.51 -16.08
C ASP A 253 13.36 -25.60 -16.68
N SER A 254 13.23 -24.32 -16.28
CA SER A 254 12.03 -23.54 -16.65
C SER A 254 12.23 -22.26 -17.45
N ILE A 255 13.48 -21.89 -17.78
CA ILE A 255 13.77 -20.74 -18.65
C ILE A 255 14.95 -21.15 -19.54
N SER A 256 14.79 -21.10 -20.87
CA SER A 256 15.87 -21.39 -21.81
C SER A 256 17.05 -20.46 -21.57
N ASP A 257 18.26 -21.02 -21.56
CA ASP A 257 19.53 -20.28 -21.36
C ASP A 257 19.67 -19.07 -22.32
N SER A 258 19.00 -19.08 -23.48
CA SER A 258 18.97 -17.97 -24.44
C SER A 258 18.26 -16.69 -23.96
N ASP A 259 17.34 -16.79 -23.01
CA ASP A 259 16.59 -15.63 -22.50
C ASP A 259 17.32 -14.95 -21.32
N PHE A 260 18.30 -15.65 -20.72
CA PHE A 260 19.11 -15.14 -19.62
C PHE A 260 20.29 -14.27 -20.08
N GLU A 261 20.89 -14.55 -21.24
CA GLU A 261 22.08 -13.81 -21.70
C GLU A 261 21.80 -12.34 -22.10
N ASN A 262 20.54 -11.96 -22.34
CA ASN A 262 20.15 -10.61 -22.74
C ASN A 262 19.55 -9.75 -21.61
N LEU A 263 19.58 -10.23 -20.36
CA LEU A 263 19.01 -9.52 -19.23
C LEU A 263 20.10 -8.89 -18.35
N LEU A 264 19.85 -7.65 -17.90
CA LEU A 264 20.74 -6.87 -17.05
C LEU A 264 21.26 -7.68 -15.84
N PRO A 265 22.45 -7.37 -15.27
CA PRO A 265 22.98 -8.03 -14.07
C PRO A 265 22.02 -8.07 -12.87
N GLU A 266 21.07 -7.13 -12.78
CA GLU A 266 20.02 -7.09 -11.75
C GLU A 266 18.91 -8.16 -11.95
N LEU A 267 18.85 -8.79 -13.13
CA LEU A 267 17.98 -9.90 -13.51
C LEU A 267 18.69 -11.28 -13.48
N ASN A 268 20.01 -11.32 -13.29
CA ASN A 268 20.84 -12.54 -13.25
C ASN A 268 20.76 -13.33 -11.93
N VAL A 269 19.57 -13.41 -11.34
CA VAL A 269 19.35 -14.12 -10.07
C VAL A 269 18.30 -15.19 -10.32
N SER A 270 18.60 -16.45 -9.95
CA SER A 270 17.61 -17.51 -10.07
C SER A 270 16.41 -17.21 -9.17
N VAL A 271 15.22 -17.60 -9.62
CA VAL A 271 13.93 -17.38 -8.94
C VAL A 271 13.73 -18.39 -7.79
N SER A 272 14.80 -18.60 -7.03
CA SER A 272 14.87 -19.52 -5.91
C SER A 272 15.37 -18.77 -4.68
N LEU A 273 14.90 -19.23 -3.53
CA LEU A 273 15.20 -18.66 -2.23
C LEU A 273 15.92 -19.71 -1.39
N LEU A 274 17.07 -19.34 -0.84
CA LEU A 274 17.66 -20.05 0.29
C LEU A 274 16.91 -19.65 1.56
N VAL A 275 16.39 -20.65 2.25
CA VAL A 275 15.73 -20.52 3.54
C VAL A 275 16.68 -21.07 4.60
N ASN A 276 16.98 -20.26 5.62
CA ASN A 276 17.69 -20.66 6.82
C ASN A 276 16.91 -20.16 8.03
N TYR A 277 15.83 -20.87 8.36
CA TYR A 277 14.92 -20.46 9.44
C TYR A 277 15.21 -21.22 10.72
N ASP A 278 15.31 -20.49 11.84
CA ASP A 278 15.38 -21.07 13.18
C ASP A 278 14.32 -20.44 14.09
N ILE A 279 13.40 -21.28 14.59
CA ILE A 279 12.32 -20.86 15.49
C ILE A 279 12.81 -20.38 16.87
N THR A 280 14.04 -20.75 17.25
CA THR A 280 14.64 -20.41 18.54
C THR A 280 15.36 -19.06 18.52
N ASN A 281 15.66 -18.53 17.34
CA ASN A 281 16.42 -17.29 17.15
C ASN A 281 15.56 -16.04 17.44
N GLU A 282 16.21 -14.92 17.78
CA GLU A 282 15.59 -13.60 17.96
C GLU A 282 14.77 -13.18 16.72
N ASN A 283 15.24 -13.54 15.53
CA ASN A 283 14.59 -13.28 14.25
C ASN A 283 13.45 -14.25 13.90
N LYS A 284 12.94 -15.05 14.85
CA LYS A 284 11.88 -16.06 14.62
C LYS A 284 10.60 -15.53 13.97
N ASN A 285 10.33 -14.22 14.09
CA ASN A 285 9.16 -13.58 13.51
C ASN A 285 9.28 -13.35 11.99
N TRP A 286 10.49 -13.40 11.43
CA TRP A 286 10.76 -13.30 9.99
C TRP A 286 10.65 -14.67 9.31
N ASN A 287 9.48 -15.30 9.40
CA ASN A 287 9.23 -16.64 8.85
C ASN A 287 8.20 -16.66 7.70
N LEU A 288 7.90 -15.49 7.13
CA LEU A 288 7.02 -15.35 5.98
C LEU A 288 7.74 -14.63 4.83
N PHE A 289 7.54 -15.14 3.63
CA PHE A 289 7.80 -14.42 2.38
C PHE A 289 6.62 -14.57 1.43
N GLY A 290 6.59 -13.75 0.39
CA GLY A 290 5.56 -13.84 -0.64
C GLY A 290 5.81 -12.95 -1.84
N PHE A 291 4.94 -13.08 -2.82
CA PHE A 291 4.96 -12.33 -4.08
C PHE A 291 3.55 -12.28 -4.68
N PRO A 292 3.25 -11.27 -5.52
CA PRO A 292 1.96 -11.16 -6.16
C PRO A 292 1.77 -12.22 -7.25
N PHE A 293 0.50 -12.49 -7.62
CA PHE A 293 0.21 -13.28 -8.82
C PHE A 293 0.64 -12.55 -10.10
N HIS A 294 0.47 -11.22 -10.14
CA HIS A 294 0.90 -10.38 -11.25
C HIS A 294 1.22 -8.96 -10.76
N LYS A 295 2.51 -8.58 -10.62
CA LYS A 295 2.98 -7.19 -10.42
C LYS A 295 2.21 -6.31 -9.41
N TRP A 296 1.62 -6.92 -8.37
CA TRP A 296 0.66 -6.31 -7.42
C TRP A 296 -0.61 -5.71 -8.05
N GLN A 297 -0.88 -6.00 -9.32
CA GLN A 297 -2.16 -5.74 -10.00
C GLN A 297 -3.16 -6.87 -9.71
N PHE A 298 -4.39 -6.71 -10.17
CA PHE A 298 -5.40 -7.77 -10.11
C PHE A 298 -5.01 -8.90 -11.08
N ALA A 299 -5.05 -10.13 -10.59
CA ALA A 299 -4.89 -11.32 -11.41
C ALA A 299 -6.19 -12.13 -11.43
N ASP A 300 -6.74 -12.33 -12.62
CA ASP A 300 -7.91 -13.18 -12.81
C ASP A 300 -7.46 -14.59 -13.22
N ILE A 301 -7.69 -15.54 -12.32
CA ILE A 301 -7.49 -16.98 -12.56
C ILE A 301 -8.81 -17.76 -12.48
N SER A 302 -9.96 -17.08 -12.51
CA SER A 302 -11.30 -17.67 -12.39
C SER A 302 -11.61 -18.71 -13.48
N LYS A 303 -11.03 -18.55 -14.67
CA LYS A 303 -11.19 -19.52 -15.79
C LYS A 303 -10.39 -20.81 -15.58
N ILE A 304 -9.30 -20.77 -14.81
CA ILE A 304 -8.37 -21.90 -14.69
C ILE A 304 -8.31 -22.50 -13.28
N TYR A 305 -8.69 -21.78 -12.22
CA TYR A 305 -8.47 -22.19 -10.81
C TYR A 305 -9.01 -23.58 -10.50
N SER A 306 -10.11 -23.95 -11.16
CA SER A 306 -10.85 -25.17 -10.90
C SER A 306 -10.08 -26.43 -11.32
N THR A 307 -9.09 -26.28 -12.20
CA THR A 307 -8.16 -27.31 -12.68
C THR A 307 -6.71 -26.89 -12.44
N SER A 308 -6.44 -26.04 -11.44
CA SER A 308 -5.09 -25.59 -11.11
C SER A 308 -4.54 -26.31 -9.88
N ALA A 309 -3.24 -26.60 -9.90
CA ALA A 309 -2.43 -26.82 -8.70
C ALA A 309 -1.30 -25.78 -8.63
N LEU A 310 -1.06 -25.25 -7.44
CA LEU A 310 0.18 -24.55 -7.14
C LEU A 310 1.30 -25.58 -7.07
N TYR A 311 2.32 -25.36 -7.90
CA TYR A 311 3.51 -26.17 -8.04
C TYR A 311 4.74 -25.38 -7.60
N PHE A 312 5.66 -26.05 -6.91
CA PHE A 312 7.02 -25.55 -6.66
C PHE A 312 7.95 -26.70 -6.26
N LYS A 313 9.26 -26.46 -6.34
CA LYS A 313 10.29 -27.41 -5.93
C LYS A 313 10.93 -26.96 -4.61
N VAL A 314 11.30 -27.92 -3.77
CA VAL A 314 12.13 -27.72 -2.57
C VAL A 314 13.27 -28.70 -2.58
N LYS A 315 14.48 -28.24 -2.31
CA LYS A 315 15.64 -29.10 -2.10
C LYS A 315 16.06 -29.00 -0.64
N ALA A 316 15.97 -30.11 0.08
CA ALA A 316 16.18 -30.16 1.52
C ALA A 316 16.57 -31.57 1.96
N TYR A 317 17.23 -31.72 3.11
CA TYR A 317 17.42 -33.06 3.69
C TYR A 317 16.07 -33.74 3.98
N LYS A 318 15.11 -32.96 4.51
CA LYS A 318 13.74 -33.39 4.80
C LYS A 318 12.76 -32.33 4.30
N ALA A 319 11.61 -32.77 3.79
CA ALA A 319 10.53 -31.88 3.36
C ALA A 319 10.09 -30.95 4.52
N PRO A 320 10.23 -29.62 4.39
CA PRO A 320 9.86 -28.68 5.44
C PRO A 320 8.35 -28.52 5.61
N LYS A 321 7.90 -28.28 6.84
CA LYS A 321 6.51 -27.86 7.11
C LYS A 321 6.26 -26.42 6.68
N ILE A 322 5.41 -26.26 5.67
CA ILE A 322 5.04 -24.97 5.10
C ILE A 322 3.52 -24.76 5.18
N GLN A 323 3.11 -23.54 5.52
CA GLN A 323 1.73 -23.07 5.34
C GLN A 323 1.66 -22.07 4.21
N ILE A 324 0.70 -22.27 3.30
CA ILE A 324 0.46 -21.39 2.17
C ILE A 324 -0.76 -20.52 2.45
N PHE A 325 -0.68 -19.25 2.08
CA PHE A 325 -1.81 -18.32 2.06
C PHE A 325 -2.01 -17.79 0.64
N MET A 326 -3.26 -17.73 0.20
CA MET A 326 -3.66 -17.01 -1.01
C MET A 326 -4.58 -15.88 -0.63
N SER A 327 -4.32 -14.68 -1.13
CA SER A 327 -5.16 -13.51 -0.87
C SER A 327 -5.70 -12.93 -2.16
N SER A 328 -6.91 -12.39 -2.08
CA SER A 328 -7.59 -11.62 -3.10
C SER A 328 -7.81 -10.19 -2.60
N TYR A 329 -7.83 -9.23 -3.51
CA TYR A 329 -8.15 -7.84 -3.21
C TYR A 329 -9.62 -7.67 -2.81
N LYS A 330 -10.52 -8.47 -3.40
CA LYS A 330 -11.97 -8.42 -3.16
C LYS A 330 -12.44 -9.74 -2.52
N GLY A 331 -13.75 -9.87 -2.33
CA GLY A 331 -14.38 -11.07 -1.74
C GLY A 331 -14.38 -11.15 -0.21
N LYS A 332 -15.15 -12.11 0.32
CA LYS A 332 -15.23 -12.47 1.75
C LYS A 332 -15.32 -14.00 1.86
N PRO A 333 -14.25 -14.70 2.28
CA PRO A 333 -13.01 -14.17 2.83
C PRO A 333 -12.05 -13.65 1.75
N ARG A 334 -11.25 -12.65 2.11
CA ARG A 334 -10.16 -12.15 1.25
C ARG A 334 -8.93 -13.05 1.23
N ARG A 335 -8.85 -14.04 2.13
CA ARG A 335 -7.69 -14.90 2.29
C ARG A 335 -8.10 -16.31 2.67
N ILE A 336 -7.49 -17.27 2.00
CA ILE A 336 -7.58 -18.70 2.33
C ILE A 336 -6.17 -19.22 2.65
N SER A 337 -6.10 -20.31 3.40
CA SER A 337 -4.81 -20.91 3.75
C SER A 337 -4.89 -22.42 3.85
N LYS A 338 -3.73 -23.06 3.75
CA LYS A 338 -3.58 -24.51 3.87
C LYS A 338 -2.19 -24.83 4.41
N ILE A 339 -2.13 -25.72 5.40
CA ILE A 339 -0.86 -26.37 5.79
C ILE A 339 -0.63 -27.52 4.82
N ILE A 340 0.54 -27.57 4.21
CA ILE A 340 0.90 -28.63 3.27
C ILE A 340 0.97 -29.96 4.01
N LYS A 341 0.39 -31.00 3.41
CA LYS A 341 0.40 -32.36 3.95
C LYS A 341 1.33 -33.24 3.12
N GLU A 342 1.77 -34.37 3.66
CA GLU A 342 2.66 -35.31 2.96
C GLU A 342 2.08 -35.82 1.63
N ASN A 343 0.76 -35.89 1.50
CA ASN A 343 0.10 -36.29 0.25
C ASN A 343 0.19 -35.23 -0.86
N ASN A 344 0.68 -34.02 -0.57
CA ASN A 344 1.00 -32.98 -1.55
C ASN A 344 2.44 -33.04 -2.06
N ILE A 345 3.30 -33.89 -1.47
CA ILE A 345 4.75 -33.83 -1.67
C ILE A 345 5.25 -35.09 -2.38
N TYR A 346 5.80 -34.94 -3.58
CA TYR A 346 6.42 -36.02 -4.34
C TYR A 346 7.94 -35.94 -4.23
N VAL A 347 8.59 -37.08 -3.99
CA VAL A 347 10.07 -37.16 -3.98
C VAL A 347 10.49 -37.63 -5.35
N THR A 348 11.31 -36.85 -6.04
CA THR A 348 11.81 -37.21 -7.38
C THR A 348 13.13 -37.97 -7.23
N ASN A 349 14.24 -37.26 -6.97
CA ASN A 349 15.60 -37.80 -6.77
C ASN A 349 16.42 -36.79 -5.92
N ASP A 350 17.54 -37.22 -5.31
CA ASP A 350 18.55 -36.36 -4.67
C ASP A 350 18.01 -35.23 -3.77
N GLN A 351 17.15 -35.57 -2.80
CA GLN A 351 16.64 -34.61 -1.82
C GLN A 351 15.80 -33.47 -2.42
N ILE A 352 15.31 -33.64 -3.66
CA ILE A 352 14.36 -32.73 -4.31
C ILE A 352 12.93 -33.25 -4.09
N TYR A 353 12.10 -32.34 -3.61
CA TYR A 353 10.68 -32.53 -3.34
C TYR A 353 9.87 -31.61 -4.24
N GLU A 354 8.93 -32.18 -4.98
CA GLU A 354 7.95 -31.43 -5.74
C GLU A 354 6.64 -31.32 -4.97
N TYR A 355 6.11 -30.11 -4.91
CA TYR A 355 4.91 -29.79 -4.16
C TYR A 355 3.76 -29.55 -5.13
N TYR A 356 2.66 -30.29 -4.96
CA TYR A 356 1.44 -30.16 -5.74
C TYR A 356 0.28 -29.84 -4.82
N ILE A 357 -0.20 -28.60 -4.88
CA ILE A 357 -1.29 -28.11 -4.03
C ILE A 357 -2.47 -27.68 -4.91
N PRO A 358 -3.44 -28.59 -5.15
CA PRO A 358 -4.67 -28.27 -5.87
C PRO A 358 -5.39 -27.08 -5.21
N LEU A 359 -5.79 -26.08 -5.98
CA LEU A 359 -6.43 -24.87 -5.43
C LEU A 359 -7.75 -25.19 -4.74
N LYS A 360 -8.50 -26.16 -5.27
CA LYS A 360 -9.73 -26.72 -4.66
C LYS A 360 -9.49 -27.42 -3.32
N SER A 361 -8.24 -27.70 -2.94
CA SER A 361 -7.92 -28.34 -1.65
C SER A 361 -7.86 -27.37 -0.47
N PHE A 362 -8.00 -26.06 -0.71
CA PHE A 362 -8.07 -25.05 0.34
C PHE A 362 -9.48 -24.98 0.95
N VAL A 363 -9.56 -24.75 2.26
CA VAL A 363 -10.84 -24.51 2.93
C VAL A 363 -11.40 -23.16 2.46
N ASN A 364 -12.70 -23.11 2.17
CA ASN A 364 -13.40 -21.93 1.63
C ASN A 364 -12.89 -21.46 0.24
N HIS A 365 -12.27 -22.33 -0.55
CA HIS A 365 -11.81 -21.99 -1.91
C HIS A 365 -12.96 -21.52 -2.83
N GLU A 366 -14.21 -21.90 -2.57
CA GLU A 366 -15.38 -21.44 -3.35
C GLU A 366 -15.81 -20.01 -2.99
N LYS A 367 -15.36 -19.48 -1.85
CA LYS A 367 -15.77 -18.16 -1.33
C LYS A 367 -14.74 -17.05 -1.61
N ILE A 368 -13.53 -17.41 -2.04
CA ILE A 368 -12.53 -16.43 -2.44
C ILE A 368 -12.85 -15.93 -3.85
N ASP A 369 -12.59 -14.65 -4.11
CA ASP A 369 -12.74 -14.07 -5.42
C ASP A 369 -11.49 -14.33 -6.28
N TRP A 370 -11.57 -15.35 -7.13
CA TRP A 370 -10.52 -15.77 -8.06
C TRP A 370 -10.28 -14.81 -9.22
N SER A 371 -11.17 -13.83 -9.43
CA SER A 371 -11.01 -12.80 -10.48
C SER A 371 -10.10 -11.65 -10.05
N SER A 372 -9.81 -11.53 -8.75
CA SER A 372 -9.08 -10.40 -8.18
C SER A 372 -7.94 -10.83 -7.27
N MET A 373 -7.25 -11.91 -7.65
CA MET A 373 -6.14 -12.47 -6.88
C MET A 373 -5.01 -11.46 -6.71
N LYS A 374 -4.46 -11.43 -5.51
CA LYS A 374 -3.42 -10.49 -5.08
C LYS A 374 -2.07 -11.17 -4.96
N GLU A 375 -1.95 -12.13 -4.06
CA GLU A 375 -0.64 -12.66 -3.66
C GLU A 375 -0.68 -14.10 -3.13
N LEU A 376 0.49 -14.73 -3.23
CA LEU A 376 0.85 -15.97 -2.55
C LEU A 376 1.83 -15.68 -1.40
N ARG A 377 1.64 -16.37 -0.28
CA ARG A 377 2.54 -16.29 0.88
C ARG A 377 2.91 -17.67 1.37
N PHE A 378 4.16 -17.81 1.80
CA PHE A 378 4.71 -19.02 2.36
C PHE A 378 5.18 -18.72 3.78
N LYS A 379 4.66 -19.47 4.75
CA LYS A 379 5.08 -19.42 6.14
C LYS A 379 5.81 -20.69 6.49
N ILE A 380 7.03 -20.55 7.00
CA ILE A 380 7.86 -21.67 7.45
C ILE A 380 7.51 -21.96 8.91
N LEU A 381 7.14 -23.22 9.20
CA LEU A 381 6.57 -23.61 10.49
C LEU A 381 7.56 -24.34 11.42
N GLU A 382 8.73 -24.72 10.91
CA GLU A 382 9.76 -25.43 11.69
C GLU A 382 11.15 -25.00 11.23
N SER A 383 12.14 -25.12 12.12
CA SER A 383 13.52 -24.81 11.78
C SER A 383 14.02 -25.68 10.64
N GLY A 384 14.80 -25.11 9.73
CA GLY A 384 15.37 -25.86 8.62
C GLY A 384 16.14 -24.99 7.63
N GLU A 385 17.06 -25.64 6.94
CA GLU A 385 17.83 -25.07 5.83
C GLU A 385 17.44 -25.77 4.53
N PHE A 386 16.97 -25.02 3.54
CA PHE A 386 16.54 -25.56 2.26
C PHE A 386 16.49 -24.50 1.15
N GLU A 387 16.49 -24.96 -0.10
CA GLU A 387 16.23 -24.14 -1.28
C GLU A 387 14.78 -24.34 -1.73
N ILE A 388 14.06 -23.26 -2.06
CA ILE A 388 12.69 -23.30 -2.59
C ILE A 388 12.55 -22.43 -3.84
N GLY A 389 11.89 -22.91 -4.88
CA GLY A 389 11.80 -22.20 -6.17
C GLY A 389 10.86 -22.85 -7.17
N ASP A 390 10.91 -22.38 -8.42
CA ASP A 390 10.12 -22.87 -9.56
C ASP A 390 8.59 -22.80 -9.36
N PHE A 391 8.11 -21.67 -8.84
CA PHE A 391 6.70 -21.46 -8.52
C PHE A 391 5.84 -21.30 -9.77
N LYS A 392 4.82 -22.15 -9.92
CA LYS A 392 3.90 -22.16 -11.06
C LYS A 392 2.47 -22.48 -10.64
N LEU A 393 1.48 -22.04 -11.40
CA LEU A 393 0.22 -22.79 -11.51
C LEU A 393 0.34 -23.73 -12.70
N ILE A 394 0.01 -24.99 -12.48
CA ILE A 394 -0.02 -26.03 -13.51
C ILE A 394 -1.42 -26.63 -13.59
N GLU A 395 -1.69 -27.29 -14.71
CA GLU A 395 -2.92 -28.06 -14.85
C GLU A 395 -2.93 -29.25 -13.89
N PHE A 396 -4.05 -29.44 -13.19
CA PHE A 396 -4.30 -30.56 -12.31
C PHE A 396 -5.77 -30.97 -12.40
N ARG A 397 -6.00 -32.21 -12.85
CA ARG A 397 -7.34 -32.82 -12.98
C ARG A 397 -7.57 -33.99 -12.03
N GLY A 398 -6.65 -34.21 -11.09
CA GLY A 398 -6.73 -35.29 -10.10
C GLY A 398 -7.66 -35.00 -8.92
N ASN A 399 -7.66 -35.90 -7.93
CA ASN A 399 -8.38 -35.69 -6.68
C ASN A 399 -7.68 -34.61 -5.82
N PRO A 400 -8.34 -33.47 -5.49
CA PRO A 400 -7.73 -32.40 -4.69
C PRO A 400 -7.26 -32.82 -3.30
N GLN A 401 -7.83 -33.88 -2.73
CA GLN A 401 -7.46 -34.41 -1.42
C GLN A 401 -6.36 -35.47 -1.49
N ASN A 402 -6.00 -35.94 -2.68
CA ASN A 402 -4.94 -36.94 -2.87
C ASN A 402 -4.21 -36.76 -4.22
N PRO A 403 -3.45 -35.66 -4.39
CA PRO A 403 -2.83 -35.32 -5.66
C PRO A 403 -1.77 -36.33 -6.11
N LYS A 404 -1.11 -37.03 -5.18
CA LYS A 404 -0.16 -38.11 -5.46
C LYS A 404 -0.67 -39.18 -6.43
N LYS A 405 -1.97 -39.50 -6.40
CA LYS A 405 -2.54 -40.56 -7.26
C LYS A 405 -2.55 -40.18 -8.74
N TRP A 406 -2.64 -38.90 -9.07
CA TRP A 406 -2.78 -38.41 -10.44
C TRP A 406 -1.44 -38.24 -11.16
N ILE A 407 -0.36 -37.99 -10.43
CA ILE A 407 0.98 -37.83 -11.02
C ILE A 407 1.58 -39.19 -11.44
N LYS A 408 1.04 -40.30 -10.92
CA LYS A 408 1.43 -41.67 -11.27
C LYS A 408 0.64 -42.29 -12.42
N SER A 409 -0.33 -41.57 -12.97
CA SER A 409 -1.16 -41.96 -14.13
C SER A 409 -0.83 -41.07 -15.31
#